data_AF-A0A1R1HYX7-F1
#
_entry.id   AF-A0A1R1HYX7-F1
#
_cell.length_a   1.000
_cell.length_b   1.000
_cell.length_c   1.000
_cell.angle_alpha   90.00
_cell.angle_beta   90.00
_cell.angle_gamma   90.00
#
_symmetry.space_group_name_H-M   'P 1'
#
loop_
_entity.id
_entity.type
_entity.pdbx_description
1 polymer ?
#
loop_
_entity_poly.entity_id
_entity_poly.type
_entity_poly.pdbx_seq_one_letter_code
_entity_poly.pdbx_strand_id
1 'polypeptide(L)' 'MMAVAKKAAPKELLDSLLADYRKPEDLIGENGLLKQLTKLLVEKALEAAPTHLASSAFNFRYSA' A
#
# COMPACT_ATOMS: atom_id res chain seq x y z
N MET A 1 22.41 8.96 0.59
CA MET A 1 21.21 8.96 -0.28
C MET A 1 20.84 7.51 -0.58
N MET A 2 19.75 7.00 0.01
CA MET A 2 19.19 5.72 -0.46
C MET A 2 18.32 6.05 -1.67
N ALA A 3 18.81 5.74 -2.87
CA ALA A 3 17.95 5.70 -4.03
C ALA A 3 16.85 4.67 -3.74
N VAL A 4 15.61 5.13 -3.62
CA VAL A 4 14.45 4.25 -3.71
C VAL A 4 14.54 3.63 -5.10
N ALA A 5 15.11 2.42 -5.18
CA ALA A 5 15.06 1.64 -6.40
C ALA A 5 13.58 1.54 -6.77
N LYS A 6 13.19 2.16 -7.90
CA LYS A 6 11.82 2.14 -8.38
C LYS A 6 11.55 0.71 -8.83
N LYS A 7 11.17 -0.15 -7.88
CA LYS A 7 10.82 -1.55 -8.14
C LYS A 7 9.55 -1.51 -8.96
N ALA A 8 9.70 -1.72 -10.26
CA ALA A 8 8.56 -1.80 -11.17
C ALA A 8 7.72 -3.01 -10.74
N ALA A 9 6.41 -2.79 -10.60
CA ALA A 9 5.49 -3.90 -10.43
C ALA A 9 5.55 -4.77 -11.71
N PRO A 10 5.63 -6.11 -11.57
CA PRO A 10 5.54 -7.00 -12.72
C PRO A 10 4.25 -6.72 -13.51
N LYS A 11 4.34 -6.75 -14.84
CA LYS A 11 3.18 -6.47 -15.70
C LYS A 11 2.02 -7.44 -15.44
N GLU A 12 2.33 -8.72 -15.24
CA GLU A 12 1.35 -9.76 -14.90
C GLU A 12 0.61 -9.48 -13.58
N LEU A 13 1.28 -8.87 -12.61
CA LEU A 13 0.66 -8.47 -11.35
C LEU A 13 -0.34 -7.33 -11.58
N LEU A 14 0.04 -6.35 -12.40
CA LEU A 14 -0.83 -5.25 -12.81
C LEU A 14 -2.05 -5.74 -13.57
N ASP A 15 -1.86 -6.65 -14.53
CA ASP A 15 -2.94 -7.25 -15.30
C ASP A 15 -3.88 -8.07 -14.40
N SER A 16 -3.34 -8.81 -13.44
CA SER A 16 -4.14 -9.58 -12.46
C SER A 16 -4.94 -8.67 -11.52
N LEU A 17 -4.32 -7.57 -11.06
CA LEU A 17 -4.95 -6.60 -10.16
C LEU A 17 -6.10 -5.84 -10.85
N LEU A 18 -6.01 -5.64 -12.16
CA LEU A 18 -6.99 -4.89 -12.95
C LEU A 18 -7.99 -5.79 -13.70
N ALA A 19 -7.89 -7.12 -13.59
CA ALA A 19 -8.70 -8.07 -14.37
C ALA A 19 -10.22 -7.87 -14.21
N ASP A 20 -10.67 -7.48 -13.02
CA ASP A 20 -12.09 -7.27 -12.70
C ASP A 20 -12.48 -5.79 -12.58
N TYR A 21 -11.61 -4.87 -12.99
CA TYR A 21 -11.89 -3.43 -12.94
C TYR A 21 -12.99 -3.05 -13.93
N ARG A 22 -14.10 -2.47 -13.45
CA ARG A 22 -15.25 -2.11 -14.29
C ARG A 22 -15.58 -0.62 -14.27
N LYS A 23 -15.33 0.05 -13.15
CA LYS A 23 -15.63 1.48 -12.96
C LYS A 23 -14.57 2.16 -12.09
N PRO A 24 -14.39 3.49 -12.19
CA PRO A 24 -13.38 4.22 -11.42
C PRO A 24 -13.43 3.93 -9.91
N GLU A 25 -14.62 3.74 -9.36
CA GLU A 25 -14.82 3.47 -7.94
C GLU A 25 -14.21 2.13 -7.49
N ASP A 26 -14.06 1.14 -8.37
CA ASP A 26 -13.40 -0.13 -8.04
C ASP A 26 -11.90 0.05 -7.82
N LEU A 27 -11.31 1.12 -8.36
CA LEU A 27 -9.88 1.43 -8.21
C LEU A 27 -9.64 2.45 -7.09
N ILE A 28 -10.42 3.55 -7.08
CA ILE A 28 -10.20 4.73 -6.21
C ILE A 28 -11.30 4.99 -5.18
N GLY A 29 -12.40 4.24 -5.21
CA GLY A 29 -13.53 4.44 -4.29
C GLY A 29 -13.19 4.05 -2.84
N GLU A 30 -14.17 4.20 -1.95
CA GLU A 30 -13.99 3.90 -0.52
C GLU A 30 -13.52 2.47 -0.25
N ASN A 31 -13.90 1.52 -1.12
CA ASN A 31 -13.46 0.12 -1.08
C ASN A 31 -12.63 -0.24 -2.31
N GLY A 32 -12.05 0.77 -2.97
CA GLY A 32 -11.27 0.60 -4.17
C GLY A 32 -9.94 -0.10 -3.91
N LEU A 33 -9.46 -0.77 -4.94
CA LEU A 33 -8.24 -1.57 -4.94
C LEU A 33 -7.03 -0.82 -4.37
N LEU A 34 -6.83 0.46 -4.73
CA LEU A 34 -5.67 1.23 -4.27
C LEU A 34 -5.66 1.44 -2.75
N LYS A 35 -6.83 1.65 -2.15
CA LYS A 35 -6.95 1.82 -0.69
C LYS A 35 -6.65 0.52 0.03
N GLN A 36 -7.17 -0.60 -0.46
CA GLN A 36 -6.90 -1.92 0.09
C GLN A 36 -5.42 -2.30 -0.05
N LEU A 37 -4.84 -2.09 -1.23
CA LEU A 37 -3.43 -2.37 -1.51
C LEU A 37 -2.50 -1.53 -0.61
N THR A 38 -2.81 -0.23 -0.45
CA THR A 38 -2.05 0.65 0.44
C THR A 38 -2.08 0.16 1.89
N LYS A 39 -3.25 -0.27 2.38
CA LYS A 39 -3.40 -0.84 3.73
C LYS A 39 -2.54 -2.10 3.91
N LEU A 40 -2.62 -3.05 2.99
CA LEU A 40 -1.83 -4.29 3.04
C LEU A 40 -0.33 -4.01 3.00
N LEU A 41 0.12 -3.06 2.18
CA LEU A 41 1.53 -2.66 2.11
C LEU A 41 2.00 -2.03 3.43
N VAL A 42 1.17 -1.19 4.05
CA VAL A 42 1.47 -0.60 5.36
C VAL A 42 1.56 -1.70 6.42
N GLU A 43 0.58 -2.60 6.50
CA GLU A 43 0.59 -3.73 7.44
C GLU A 43 1.85 -4.59 7.27
N LYS A 44 2.20 -4.94 6.02
CA LYS A 44 3.44 -5.69 5.73
C LYS A 44 4.71 -4.93 6.10
N ALA A 45 4.73 -3.62 5.88
CA ALA A 45 5.87 -2.79 6.28
C ALA A 45 5.99 -2.71 7.82
N LEU A 46 4.87 -2.68 8.54
CA LEU A 46 4.84 -2.69 10.01
C LEU A 46 5.26 -4.05 10.57
N GLU A 47 4.85 -5.16 9.95
CA GLU A 47 5.31 -6.51 10.29
C GLU A 47 6.82 -6.70 10.05
N ALA A 48 7.33 -6.13 8.97
CA ALA A 48 8.74 -6.23 8.60
C ALA A 48 9.65 -5.24 9.36
N ALA A 49 9.08 -4.18 9.94
CA ALA A 49 9.82 -3.22 10.75
C ALA A 49 10.06 -3.80 12.15
N PRO A 50 11.27 -3.68 12.73
CA PRO A 50 11.51 -4.08 14.10
C PRO A 50 10.56 -3.27 15.01
N THR A 51 9.79 -4.00 15.80
CA THR A 51 8.57 -3.62 16.55
C THR A 51 8.63 -2.31 17.36
N HIS A 52 9.81 -1.74 17.59
CA HIS A 52 10.01 -0.53 18.39
C HIS A 52 9.87 0.80 17.59
N LEU A 53 10.12 0.78 16.27
CA LEU A 53 10.04 1.99 15.42
C LEU A 53 8.67 2.17 14.75
N ALA A 54 7.97 1.06 14.49
CA ALA A 54 6.68 1.05 13.81
C ALA A 54 5.55 1.68 14.66
N SER A 55 5.52 1.38 15.96
CA SER A 55 4.46 1.83 16.87
C SER A 55 4.58 3.32 17.24
N SER A 56 5.78 3.89 17.24
CA SER A 56 6.02 5.30 17.59
C SER A 56 5.79 6.25 16.41
N ALA A 57 6.11 5.83 15.18
CA ALA A 57 5.93 6.67 13.98
C ALA A 57 4.46 6.76 13.52
N PHE A 58 3.63 5.73 13.75
CA PHE A 58 2.25 5.70 13.27
C PHE A 58 1.30 6.52 14.17
N ASN A 59 1.49 6.47 15.49
CA ASN A 59 0.68 7.24 16.46
C ASN A 59 0.88 8.76 16.31
N PHE A 60 2.04 9.21 15.84
CA PHE A 60 2.31 10.65 15.66
C PHE A 60 1.57 11.26 14.45
N ARG A 61 1.16 10.44 13.48
CA ARG A 61 0.63 10.91 12.19
C ARG A 61 -0.90 10.87 12.07
N TYR A 62 -1.59 10.34 13.08
CA TYR A 62 -3.06 10.28 13.16
C TYR A 62 -3.66 11.02 14.37
N SER A 63 -2.88 11.89 15.03
CA SER A 63 -3.33 12.66 16.20
C SER A 63 -3.38 14.18 15.97
N ALA A 64 -3.53 14.65 14.74
CA ALA A 64 -3.77 16.06 14.40
C ALA A 64 -4.88 16.19 13.36
#